data_AF-A0AAJ0TAB5-F1
#
_entry.id   AF-A0AAJ0TAB5-F1
#
_cell.length_a   1.000
_cell.length_b   1.000
_cell.length_c   1.000
_cell.angle_alpha   90.00
_cell.angle_beta   90.00
_cell.angle_gamma   90.00
#
_symmetry.space_group_name_H-M   'P 1'
#
loop_
_entity.id
_entity.type
_entity.pdbx_description
1 polymer ?
#
loop_
_entity_poly.entity_id
_entity_poly.type
_entity_poly.pdbx_seq_one_letter_code
_entity_poly.pdbx_strand_id
1 'polypeptide(L)'
;MARSVKVLFSEEANKQYEELNRVVGDEIKKGVTNSFHQQLLKSINQKKELLKINPQAGIHIAKSLVPKLYKDKYDVNNLWKIDLSGYWRMIYTLRTTEIEITNFVLDFLDHETYDKVFGYKKK
;
A
#
# COMPACT_ATOMS: atom_id res chain seq x y z
N MET A 1 -10.36 -1.94 -26.75
CA MET A 1 -10.19 -0.77 -25.86
C MET A 1 -9.21 -1.14 -24.76
N ALA A 2 -8.18 -0.33 -24.53
CA ALA A 2 -7.25 -0.56 -23.42
C ALA A 2 -7.97 -0.20 -22.11
N ARG A 3 -7.94 -1.09 -21.12
CA ARG A 3 -8.47 -0.78 -19.78
C ARG A 3 -7.56 0.25 -19.13
N SER A 4 -8.13 1.32 -18.58
CA SER A 4 -7.36 2.28 -17.79
C SER A 4 -6.98 1.65 -16.45
N VAL A 5 -5.80 1.96 -15.92
CA VAL A 5 -5.36 1.48 -14.61
C VAL A 5 -5.21 2.65 -13.65
N LYS A 6 -5.89 2.58 -12.50
CA LYS A 6 -5.82 3.59 -11.44
C LYS A 6 -5.26 3.01 -10.16
N VAL A 7 -4.64 3.88 -9.37
CA VAL A 7 -4.23 3.59 -8.00
C VAL A 7 -4.92 4.62 -7.11
N LEU A 8 -5.79 4.14 -6.23
CA LEU A 8 -6.58 4.96 -5.32
C LEU A 8 -6.28 4.54 -3.89
N PHE A 9 -6.30 5.50 -2.96
CA PHE A 9 -5.99 5.26 -1.55
C PHE A 9 -7.28 5.29 -0.73
N SER A 10 -7.37 4.45 0.29
CA SER A 10 -8.32 4.62 1.37
C SER A 10 -8.09 5.96 2.07
N GLU A 11 -9.08 6.44 2.82
CA GLU A 11 -8.93 7.69 3.58
C GLU A 11 -7.72 7.64 4.54
N GLU A 12 -7.54 6.50 5.21
CA GLU A 12 -6.43 6.31 6.16
C GLU A 12 -5.08 6.23 5.45
N ALA A 13 -4.98 5.46 4.36
CA ALA A 13 -3.75 5.35 3.58
C ALA A 13 -3.38 6.70 2.95
N ASN A 14 -4.38 7.48 2.52
CA ASN A 14 -4.13 8.82 1.98
C ASN A 14 -3.60 9.77 3.05
N LYS A 15 -4.19 9.77 4.26
CA LYS A 15 -3.69 10.56 5.40
C LYS A 15 -2.25 10.21 5.76
N GLN A 16 -1.91 8.91 5.82
CA GLN A 16 -0.53 8.46 6.07
C GLN A 16 0.43 8.93 4.96
N TYR A 17 0.00 8.83 3.70
CA TYR A 17 0.80 9.27 2.57
C TYR A 17 1.03 10.79 2.56
N GLU A 18 0.00 11.59 2.83
CA GLU A 18 0.10 13.06 2.93
C GLU A 18 1.03 13.49 4.08
N GLU A 19 0.90 12.86 5.24
CA GLU A 19 1.77 13.11 6.38
C GLU A 19 3.24 12.78 6.03
N LEU A 20 3.49 11.64 5.38
CA LEU A 20 4.83 11.27 4.94
C LEU A 20 5.41 12.28 3.94
N ASN A 21 4.60 12.78 3.00
CA ASN A 21 5.03 13.83 2.07
C ASN A 21 5.40 15.12 2.81
N ARG A 22 4.62 15.51 3.83
CA ARG A 22 4.92 16.69 4.66
C ARG A 22 6.25 16.53 5.39
N VAL A 23 6.46 15.41 6.08
CA VAL A 23 7.70 15.10 6.80
C VAL A 23 8.90 15.13 5.86
N VAL A 24 8.81 14.46 4.71
CA VAL A 24 9.88 14.46 3.71
C VAL A 24 10.16 15.87 3.17
N GLY A 25 9.11 16.66 2.92
CA GLY A 25 9.25 18.05 2.48
C GLY A 25 10.04 18.89 3.49
N ASP A 26 9.78 18.72 4.78
CA ASP A 26 10.48 19.45 5.84
C ASP A 26 11.91 18.96 6.07
N GLU A 27 12.16 17.66 5.90
CA GLU A 27 13.52 17.09 5.90
C GLU A 27 14.37 17.67 4.77
N ILE A 28 13.82 17.74 3.55
CA ILE A 28 14.50 18.32 2.39
C ILE A 28 14.84 19.80 2.64
N LYS A 29 13.89 20.58 3.19
CA LYS A 29 14.14 21.99 3.57
C LYS A 29 15.26 22.14 4.60
N LYS A 30 15.44 21.16 5.49
CA LYS A 30 16.51 21.11 6.49
C LYS A 30 17.85 20.58 5.93
N GLY A 31 17.91 20.27 4.63
CA GLY A 31 19.12 19.74 3.99
C GLY A 31 19.36 18.25 4.25
N VAL A 32 18.37 17.51 4.75
CA VAL A 32 18.47 16.06 4.91
C VAL A 32 18.33 15.42 3.53
N THR A 33 19.36 14.70 3.08
CA THR A 33 19.44 14.13 1.72
C THR A 33 19.14 12.63 1.66
N ASN A 34 19.12 11.95 2.79
CA ASN A 34 18.84 10.52 2.86
C ASN A 34 18.29 10.14 4.25
N SER A 35 16.97 10.08 4.36
CA SER A 35 16.26 9.62 5.56
C SER A 35 15.47 8.35 5.27
N PHE A 36 15.07 7.67 6.34
CA PHE A 36 14.11 6.57 6.24
C PHE A 36 12.79 7.02 5.58
N HIS A 37 12.24 8.18 5.94
CA HIS A 37 11.00 8.72 5.38
C HIS A 37 11.11 8.93 3.86
N GLN A 38 12.23 9.48 3.39
CA GLN A 38 12.50 9.68 1.96
C GLN A 38 12.58 8.35 1.22
N GLN A 39 13.24 7.35 1.80
CA GLN A 39 13.34 6.01 1.20
C GLN A 39 11.96 5.32 1.14
N LEU A 40 11.14 5.46 2.18
CA LEU A 40 9.78 4.91 2.22
C LEU A 40 8.89 5.59 1.18
N LEU A 41 8.89 6.93 1.12
CA LEU A 41 8.10 7.69 0.15
C LEU A 41 8.50 7.33 -1.29
N LYS A 42 9.80 7.26 -1.56
CA LYS A 42 10.31 6.82 -2.86
C LYS A 42 9.83 5.41 -3.21
N SER A 43 9.87 4.48 -2.26
CA SER A 43 9.38 3.12 -2.44
C SER A 43 7.89 3.08 -2.77
N ILE A 44 7.07 3.82 -2.02
CA ILE A 44 5.62 3.93 -2.26
C ILE A 44 5.37 4.45 -3.67
N ASN A 45 6.03 5.54 -4.08
CA ASN A 45 5.85 6.13 -5.41
C ASN A 45 6.26 5.18 -6.53
N GLN A 46 7.39 4.48 -6.37
CA GLN A 46 7.82 3.44 -7.31
C GLN A 46 6.79 2.32 -7.41
N LYS A 47 6.24 1.83 -6.29
CA LYS A 47 5.21 0.79 -6.30
C LYS A 47 3.90 1.27 -6.91
N LYS A 48 3.49 2.53 -6.70
CA LYS A 48 2.30 3.12 -7.35
C LYS A 48 2.44 3.08 -8.87
N GLU A 49 3.58 3.51 -9.41
CA GLU A 49 3.81 3.48 -10.86
C GLU A 49 3.89 2.04 -11.39
N LEU A 50 4.53 1.14 -10.64
CA LEU A 50 4.55 -0.29 -10.97
C LEU A 50 3.13 -0.87 -11.07
N LEU A 51 2.23 -0.54 -10.14
CA LEU A 51 0.85 -1.04 -10.12
C LEU A 51 -0.01 -0.49 -11.27
N LYS A 52 0.36 0.66 -11.86
CA LYS A 52 -0.29 1.16 -13.08
C LYS A 52 0.08 0.33 -14.31
N ILE A 53 1.31 -0.20 -14.35
CA ILE A 53 1.82 -1.03 -15.45
C ILE A 53 1.39 -2.49 -15.25
N ASN A 54 1.50 -2.99 -14.02
CA ASN A 54 1.15 -4.35 -13.63
C ASN A 54 0.37 -4.34 -12.29
N PRO A 55 -0.98 -4.35 -12.34
CA PRO A 55 -1.82 -4.37 -11.14
C PRO A 55 -1.57 -5.57 -10.22
N GLN A 56 -1.08 -6.68 -10.77
CA GLN A 56 -0.83 -7.93 -10.06
C GLN A 56 0.63 -8.07 -9.62
N ALA A 57 1.41 -6.98 -9.58
CA ALA A 57 2.82 -7.02 -9.21
C ALA A 57 3.09 -7.40 -7.73
N GLY A 58 2.06 -7.37 -6.88
CA GLY A 58 2.15 -7.82 -5.49
C GLY A 58 2.02 -9.34 -5.32
N ILE A 59 2.11 -9.78 -4.08
CA ILE A 59 1.84 -11.16 -3.66
C ILE A 59 0.36 -11.26 -3.29
N HIS A 60 -0.36 -12.16 -3.93
CA HIS A 60 -1.75 -12.45 -3.60
C HIS A 60 -1.85 -13.15 -2.23
N ILE A 61 -2.72 -12.65 -1.36
CA ILE A 61 -3.00 -13.23 -0.04
C ILE A 61 -4.18 -14.19 -0.19
N ALA A 62 -3.99 -15.44 0.27
CA ALA A 62 -5.05 -16.44 0.26
C ALA A 62 -6.28 -15.95 1.04
N LYS A 63 -7.49 -16.22 0.54
CA LYS A 63 -8.76 -15.72 1.12
C LYS A 63 -8.95 -16.09 2.60
N SER A 64 -8.42 -17.23 3.01
CA SER A 64 -8.41 -17.72 4.40
C SER A 64 -7.52 -16.89 5.33
N LEU A 65 -6.50 -16.23 4.79
CA LEU A 65 -5.55 -15.39 5.51
C LEU A 65 -5.95 -13.90 5.51
N VAL A 66 -7.01 -13.52 4.80
CA VAL A 66 -7.47 -12.12 4.75
C VAL A 66 -8.08 -11.75 6.10
N PRO A 67 -7.51 -10.76 6.83
CA PRO A 67 -8.02 -10.31 8.11
C PRO A 67 -9.47 -9.84 8.03
N LYS A 68 -10.26 -10.14 9.08
CA LYS A 68 -11.68 -9.78 9.15
C LYS A 68 -11.91 -8.26 9.05
N LEU A 69 -11.01 -7.46 9.64
CA LEU A 69 -10.97 -6.00 9.53
C LEU A 69 -11.19 -5.51 8.09
N TYR A 70 -10.44 -6.06 7.12
CA TYR A 70 -10.51 -5.60 5.75
C TYR A 70 -11.83 -6.00 5.06
N LYS A 71 -12.36 -7.19 5.41
CA LYS A 71 -13.67 -7.65 4.93
C LYS A 71 -14.78 -6.73 5.46
N ASP A 72 -14.80 -6.48 6.76
CA ASP A 72 -15.83 -5.70 7.42
C ASP A 72 -15.79 -4.22 7.00
N LYS A 73 -14.59 -3.66 6.82
CA LYS A 73 -14.42 -2.22 6.52
C LYS A 73 -14.53 -1.87 5.03
N TYR A 74 -14.05 -2.74 4.15
CA TYR A 74 -13.91 -2.42 2.73
C TYR A 74 -14.68 -3.38 1.80
N ASP A 75 -15.36 -4.39 2.36
CA ASP A 75 -16.07 -5.44 1.62
C ASP A 75 -15.20 -6.12 0.56
N VAL A 76 -13.97 -6.49 0.95
CA VAL A 76 -12.97 -7.07 0.03
C VAL A 76 -12.73 -8.55 0.27
N ASN A 77 -12.67 -9.30 -0.83
CA ASN A 77 -12.51 -10.76 -0.83
C ASN A 77 -11.15 -11.20 -1.40
N ASN A 78 -10.38 -10.25 -1.92
CA ASN A 78 -9.09 -10.40 -2.56
C ASN A 78 -8.15 -9.33 -2.02
N LEU A 79 -6.99 -9.75 -1.55
CA LEU A 79 -6.00 -8.87 -0.94
C LEU A 79 -4.63 -9.18 -1.52
N TRP A 80 -3.85 -8.13 -1.73
CA TRP A 80 -2.50 -8.19 -2.26
C TRP A 80 -1.58 -7.44 -1.31
N LYS A 81 -0.34 -7.91 -1.22
CA LYS A 81 0.73 -7.30 -0.44
C LYS A 81 1.90 -7.00 -1.37
N ILE A 82 2.41 -5.78 -1.34
CA ILE A 82 3.70 -5.46 -1.96
C ILE A 82 4.65 -4.87 -0.93
N ASP A 83 5.88 -5.37 -0.91
CA ASP A 83 6.89 -4.96 0.05
C ASP A 83 7.47 -3.58 -0.31
N LEU A 84 7.68 -2.77 0.71
CA LEU A 84 8.24 -1.41 0.67
C LEU A 84 9.56 -1.36 1.47
N SER A 85 10.24 -0.22 1.38
CA SER A 85 11.47 0.02 2.15
C SER A 85 11.25 -0.09 3.66
N GLY A 86 12.25 -0.60 4.38
CA GLY A 86 12.24 -0.73 5.85
C GLY A 86 11.18 -1.67 6.40
N TYR A 87 10.90 -2.78 5.69
CA TYR A 87 9.91 -3.79 6.10
C TYR A 87 8.46 -3.29 6.15
N TRP A 88 8.18 -2.16 5.51
CA TRP A 88 6.82 -1.69 5.30
C TRP A 88 6.14 -2.50 4.20
N ARG A 89 4.81 -2.55 4.24
CA ARG A 89 3.99 -3.29 3.29
C ARG A 89 2.81 -2.42 2.87
N MET A 90 2.62 -2.30 1.57
CA MET A 90 1.41 -1.72 1.00
C MET A 90 0.40 -2.84 0.80
N ILE A 91 -0.75 -2.72 1.45
CA ILE A 91 -1.87 -3.65 1.35
C ILE A 91 -2.90 -3.06 0.41
N TYR A 92 -3.30 -3.81 -0.61
CA TYR A 92 -4.24 -3.31 -1.62
C TYR A 92 -5.17 -4.41 -2.14
N THR A 93 -6.28 -4.00 -2.74
CA THR A 93 -7.20 -4.88 -3.45
C THR A 93 -7.29 -4.48 -4.93
N LEU A 94 -7.64 -5.45 -5.78
CA LEU A 94 -7.91 -5.20 -7.19
C LEU A 94 -9.42 -5.18 -7.41
N ARG A 95 -9.91 -4.08 -7.97
CA ARG A 95 -11.29 -3.95 -8.45
C ARG A 95 -11.23 -3.81 -9.96
N THR A 96 -11.93 -4.69 -10.67
CA THR A 96 -11.96 -4.70 -12.14
C THR A 96 -13.37 -4.45 -12.62
N THR A 97 -13.51 -3.48 -13.51
CA THR A 97 -14.72 -3.23 -14.30
C THR A 97 -14.44 -3.55 -15.77
N GLU A 98 -15.42 -3.38 -16.65
CA GLU A 98 -15.24 -3.59 -18.08
C GLU A 98 -14.16 -2.68 -18.69
N ILE A 99 -14.06 -1.45 -18.17
CA ILE A 99 -13.23 -0.36 -18.72
C ILE A 99 -12.01 0.00 -17.87
N GLU A 100 -11.96 -0.43 -16.59
CA GLU A 100 -10.97 0.05 -15.63
C GLU A 100 -10.49 -1.04 -14.66
N ILE A 101 -9.21 -0.98 -14.31
CA ILE A 101 -8.64 -1.72 -13.18
C ILE A 101 -8.21 -0.72 -12.12
N THR A 102 -8.73 -0.87 -10.90
CA THR A 102 -8.35 -0.04 -9.74
C THR A 102 -7.57 -0.87 -8.74
N ASN A 103 -6.33 -0.44 -8.46
CA ASN A 103 -5.58 -0.84 -7.28
C ASN A 103 -6.02 0.06 -6.12
N PHE A 104 -6.87 -0.45 -5.24
CA PHE A 104 -7.34 0.29 -4.07
C PHE A 104 -6.45 -0.04 -2.88
N VAL A 105 -5.53 0.86 -2.54
CA VAL A 105 -4.60 0.74 -1.40
C VAL A 105 -5.36 0.98 -0.12
N LEU A 106 -5.38 -0.02 0.75
CA LEU A 106 -6.10 0.00 2.01
C LEU A 106 -5.25 0.57 3.14
N ASP A 107 -3.96 0.22 3.17
CA ASP A 107 -3.09 0.51 4.31
C ASP A 107 -1.60 0.47 3.94
N PHE A 108 -0.80 1.19 4.73
CA PHE A 108 0.66 1.08 4.79
C PHE A 108 1.05 0.61 6.19
N LEU A 109 1.61 -0.60 6.28
CA LEU A 109 1.89 -1.24 7.55
C LEU A 109 3.39 -1.45 7.73
N ASP A 110 3.92 -1.04 8.89
CA ASP A 110 5.21 -1.49 9.35
C ASP A 110 5.19 -2.99 9.72
N HIS A 111 6.34 -3.53 10.10
CA HIS A 111 6.44 -4.95 10.43
C HIS A 111 5.57 -5.37 11.62
N GLU A 112 5.57 -4.59 12.69
CA GLU A 112 4.87 -4.96 13.92
C GLU A 112 3.35 -4.89 13.75
N THR A 113 2.88 -3.84 13.08
CA THR A 113 1.45 -3.64 12.81
C THR A 113 0.95 -4.67 11.81
N TYR A 114 1.74 -4.99 10.80
CA TYR A 114 1.43 -6.08 9.88
C TYR A 114 1.25 -7.41 10.62
N ASP A 115 2.17 -7.80 11.49
CA ASP A 115 2.06 -9.06 12.23
C ASP A 115 0.82 -9.09 13.13
N LYS A 116 0.51 -7.97 13.81
CA LYS A 116 -0.70 -7.83 14.63
C LYS A 116 -1.98 -7.97 13.79
N VAL A 117 -2.08 -7.25 12.68
CA VAL A 117 -3.26 -7.26 11.79
C VAL A 117 -3.49 -8.64 11.19
N PHE A 118 -2.42 -9.36 10.84
CA PHE A 118 -2.50 -10.69 10.26
C PHE A 118 -2.45 -11.84 11.28
N GLY A 119 -2.37 -11.53 12.57
CA GLY A 119 -2.35 -12.53 13.65
C GLY A 119 -1.10 -13.41 13.67
N TYR A 120 0.02 -12.94 13.10
CA TYR A 120 1.29 -13.64 13.14
C TYR A 120 1.93 -13.51 14.52
N LYS A 121 2.40 -14.64 15.06
CA LYS A 121 3.14 -14.67 16.32
C LYS A 121 4.60 -14.33 16.04
N LYS A 122 5.20 -13.43 16.84
CA LYS A 122 6.66 -13.26 16.88
C LYS A 122 7.26 -14.62 17.25
N LYS A 123 8.11 -15.16 16.38
CA LYS A 123 8.90 -16.37 16.68
C LYS A 123 10.06 -16.02 17.61
#